data_AF-A0A6A9SWQ4-F1
#
_entry.id   AF-A0A6A9SWQ4-F1
#
_cell.length_a   1.000
_cell.length_b   1.000
_cell.length_c   1.000
_cell.angle_alpha   90.00
_cell.angle_beta   90.00
_cell.angle_gamma   90.00
#
_symmetry.space_group_name_H-M   'P 1'
#
loop_
_entity.id
_entity.type
_entity.pdbx_description
1 polymer ?
#
loop_
_entity_poly.entity_id
_entity_poly.type
_entity_poly.pdbx_seq_one_letter_code
_entity_poly.pdbx_strand_id
1 'polypeptide(L)'
;MTDPASTDGAVHISLDLWYPDCWEIETTERFDVGMLGYGIYTTGERVSTLFTLHADTQAAIDSAIDYIADYPYVHAVSEMNPTYRHATTPVPGNAMRDLLVDHDGRKQITNALMSRGFVCAGPIDIRDGREFWSLATNHDRETVQSKLNEVRDERDADINVRKITNSTWQSGANALPTERLTQRQLEVFRLARDEGYYDYPKEASAREIAEELEISTSTLHEHLHKAEAILLGQNDER
;
A
#
# COMPACT_ATOMS: atom_id res chain seq x y z
N MET A 1 -24.74 -4.41 35.84
CA MET A 1 -24.43 -5.71 35.23
C MET A 1 -24.02 -5.40 33.82
N THR A 2 -22.73 -5.08 33.67
CA THR A 2 -22.12 -4.65 32.41
C THR A 2 -21.86 -5.94 31.62
N ASP A 3 -22.46 -6.05 30.44
CA ASP A 3 -22.16 -7.14 29.51
C ASP A 3 -20.63 -7.20 29.32
N PRO A 4 -19.98 -8.37 29.46
CA PRO A 4 -18.59 -8.48 29.09
C PRO A 4 -18.49 -8.15 27.61
N ALA A 5 -17.73 -7.10 27.28
CA ALA A 5 -17.43 -6.72 25.91
C ALA A 5 -17.04 -7.99 25.13
N SER A 6 -17.87 -8.37 24.17
CA SER A 6 -17.58 -9.46 23.25
C SER A 6 -16.20 -9.19 22.67
N THR A 7 -15.23 -10.04 23.01
CA THR A 7 -13.91 -10.10 22.37
C THR A 7 -14.08 -10.62 20.95
N ASP A 8 -14.80 -9.88 20.12
CA ASP A 8 -14.60 -9.98 18.68
C ASP A 8 -13.24 -9.34 18.41
N GLY A 9 -12.28 -10.20 18.05
CA GLY A 9 -10.91 -9.76 17.76
C GLY A 9 -10.91 -8.69 16.68
N ALA A 10 -9.94 -7.77 16.75
CA ALA A 10 -9.84 -6.70 15.76
C ALA A 10 -9.85 -7.30 14.33
N VAL A 11 -10.55 -6.67 13.41
CA VAL A 11 -10.64 -7.11 12.03
C VAL A 11 -9.57 -6.38 11.22
N HIS A 12 -8.78 -7.13 10.47
CA HIS A 12 -7.87 -6.60 9.47
C HIS A 12 -8.56 -6.62 8.10
N ILE A 13 -8.53 -5.50 7.39
CA ILE A 13 -9.19 -5.30 6.11
C ILE A 13 -8.14 -4.85 5.11
N SER A 14 -8.05 -5.55 3.99
CA SER A 14 -7.31 -5.09 2.82
C SER A 14 -8.32 -4.64 1.77
N LEU A 15 -8.15 -3.44 1.25
CA LEU A 15 -9.02 -2.87 0.23
C LEU A 15 -8.20 -2.09 -0.79
N ASP A 16 -8.76 -1.90 -1.97
CA ASP A 16 -8.34 -0.83 -2.87
C ASP A 16 -9.47 0.17 -3.04
N LEU A 17 -9.10 1.41 -3.34
CA LEU A 17 -10.06 2.46 -3.56
C LEU A 17 -9.60 3.47 -4.61
N TRP A 18 -10.58 4.13 -5.20
CA TRP A 18 -10.44 5.26 -6.09
C TRP A 18 -11.43 6.35 -5.63
N TYR A 19 -11.05 7.62 -5.73
CA TYR A 19 -11.91 8.77 -5.46
C TYR A 19 -11.42 9.97 -6.29
N PRO A 20 -12.32 10.90 -6.66
CA PRO A 20 -11.97 12.05 -7.49
C PRO A 20 -11.06 13.04 -6.76
N ASP A 21 -10.38 13.90 -7.51
CA ASP A 21 -9.53 14.99 -7.01
C ASP A 21 -8.33 14.53 -6.14
N CYS A 22 -7.91 13.27 -6.29
CA CYS A 22 -6.76 12.70 -5.59
C CYS A 22 -5.52 12.78 -6.49
N TRP A 23 -4.59 13.66 -6.11
CA TRP A 23 -3.36 13.86 -6.87
C TRP A 23 -2.45 12.63 -6.85
N GLU A 24 -2.48 11.82 -5.78
CA GLU A 24 -1.72 10.58 -5.67
C GLU A 24 -2.19 9.56 -6.74
N ILE A 25 -3.50 9.36 -6.82
CA ILE A 25 -4.14 8.51 -7.84
C ILE A 25 -3.81 9.02 -9.24
N GLU A 26 -4.08 10.31 -9.53
CA GLU A 26 -3.87 10.87 -10.86
C GLU A 26 -2.40 10.80 -11.30
N THR A 27 -1.46 10.96 -10.37
CA THR A 27 -0.03 10.84 -10.66
C THR A 27 0.30 9.42 -11.13
N THR A 28 -0.15 8.39 -10.39
CA THR A 28 0.14 6.99 -10.73
C THR A 28 -0.68 6.46 -11.91
N GLU A 29 -1.78 7.12 -12.27
CA GLU A 29 -2.50 6.85 -13.52
C GLU A 29 -1.78 7.44 -14.74
N ARG A 30 -1.16 8.61 -14.56
CA ARG A 30 -0.52 9.37 -15.65
C ARG A 30 0.91 8.95 -15.92
N PHE A 31 1.64 8.54 -14.90
CA PHE A 31 3.05 8.17 -14.97
C PHE A 31 3.24 6.74 -14.49
N ASP A 32 4.19 6.04 -15.11
CA ASP A 32 4.62 4.70 -14.68
C ASP A 32 5.48 4.79 -13.41
N VAL A 33 4.83 5.16 -12.31
CA VAL A 33 5.40 5.40 -10.98
C VAL A 33 4.50 4.80 -9.92
N GLY A 34 5.11 4.32 -8.83
CA GLY A 34 4.40 3.91 -7.63
C GLY A 34 4.76 4.81 -6.44
N MET A 35 3.85 4.91 -5.49
CA MET A 35 3.98 5.73 -4.30
C MET A 35 3.66 4.94 -3.04
N LEU A 36 4.45 5.16 -1.98
CA LEU A 36 4.18 4.63 -0.65
C LEU A 36 3.99 5.78 0.34
N GLY A 37 2.80 5.90 0.94
CA GLY A 37 2.47 6.90 1.95
C GLY A 37 2.62 6.36 3.37
N TYR A 38 3.39 7.04 4.23
CA TYR A 38 3.80 6.50 5.55
C TYR A 38 3.26 7.24 6.77
N GLY A 39 2.57 8.36 6.60
CA GLY A 39 2.06 9.13 7.72
C GLY A 39 1.56 10.48 7.29
N ILE A 40 0.37 10.81 7.77
CA ILE A 40 -0.37 12.03 7.48
C ILE A 40 -0.34 12.86 8.77
N TYR A 41 0.36 13.98 8.73
CA TYR A 41 0.40 14.93 9.84
C TYR A 41 -0.51 16.10 9.53
N THR A 42 -1.62 16.21 10.25
CA THR A 42 -2.59 17.28 10.02
C THR A 42 -2.27 18.50 10.88
N THR A 43 -2.20 19.68 10.25
CA THR A 43 -2.18 20.97 10.92
C THR A 43 -3.32 21.84 10.36
N GLY A 44 -4.48 21.80 11.02
CA GLY A 44 -5.67 22.51 10.54
C GLY A 44 -6.21 21.93 9.22
N GLU A 45 -6.35 22.75 8.18
CA GLU A 45 -6.83 22.31 6.85
C GLU A 45 -5.73 21.70 5.97
N ARG A 46 -4.45 21.81 6.38
CA ARG A 46 -3.31 21.32 5.63
C ARG A 46 -2.78 20.04 6.23
N VAL A 47 -2.35 19.14 5.36
CA VAL A 47 -1.73 17.88 5.72
C VAL A 47 -0.36 17.83 5.10
N SER A 48 0.63 17.44 5.91
CA SER A 48 1.96 17.07 5.44
C SER A 48 2.06 15.55 5.45
N THR A 49 2.30 14.96 4.29
CA THR A 49 2.41 13.50 4.14
C THR A 49 3.79 13.13 3.61
N LEU A 50 4.40 12.13 4.24
CA LEU A 50 5.65 11.54 3.77
C LEU A 50 5.35 10.44 2.75
N PHE A 51 5.90 10.62 1.55
CA PHE A 51 5.83 9.66 0.46
C PHE A 51 7.20 9.17 0.05
N THR A 52 7.24 7.93 -0.42
CA THR A 52 8.35 7.40 -1.21
C THR A 52 7.84 7.13 -2.61
N LEU A 53 8.37 7.85 -3.59
CA LEU A 53 8.07 7.70 -5.01
C LEU A 53 9.11 6.79 -5.64
N HIS A 54 8.70 5.79 -6.42
CA HIS A 54 9.59 4.84 -7.08
C HIS A 54 9.19 4.59 -8.53
N ALA A 55 10.19 4.34 -9.37
CA ALA A 55 10.01 4.08 -10.80
C ALA A 55 11.20 3.31 -11.40
N ASP A 56 11.05 2.88 -12.65
CA ASP A 56 12.15 2.27 -13.41
C ASP A 56 13.21 3.28 -13.85
N THR A 57 12.86 4.56 -14.00
CA THR A 57 13.77 5.60 -14.46
C THR A 57 13.69 6.86 -13.61
N GLN A 58 14.83 7.57 -13.48
CA GLN A 58 14.86 8.88 -12.81
C GLN A 58 14.00 9.91 -13.55
N ALA A 59 13.95 9.86 -14.89
CA ALA A 59 13.14 10.78 -15.68
C ALA A 59 11.62 10.64 -15.41
N ALA A 60 11.15 9.43 -15.12
CA ALA A 60 9.76 9.21 -14.71
C ALA A 60 9.48 9.85 -13.34
N ILE A 61 10.41 9.72 -12.39
CA ILE A 61 10.33 10.38 -11.08
C ILE A 61 10.31 11.90 -11.23
N ASP A 62 11.25 12.47 -11.98
CA ASP A 62 11.36 13.93 -12.15
C ASP A 62 10.07 14.49 -12.78
N SER A 63 9.55 13.83 -13.82
CA SER A 63 8.29 14.23 -14.48
C SER A 63 7.08 14.16 -13.54
N ALA A 64 7.03 13.13 -12.68
CA ALA A 64 5.97 12.98 -11.70
C ALA A 64 6.08 14.04 -10.59
N ILE A 65 7.28 14.37 -10.11
CA ILE A 65 7.50 15.44 -9.12
C ILE A 65 7.06 16.79 -9.67
N ASP A 66 7.42 17.11 -10.92
CA ASP A 66 6.99 18.35 -11.58
C ASP A 66 5.45 18.43 -11.67
N TYR A 67 4.79 17.31 -11.99
CA TYR A 67 3.33 17.24 -12.02
C TYR A 67 2.71 17.44 -10.63
N ILE A 68 3.23 16.75 -9.61
CA ILE A 68 2.74 16.87 -8.23
C ILE A 68 2.88 18.32 -7.76
N ALA A 69 4.01 18.97 -8.05
CA ALA A 69 4.28 20.34 -7.62
C ALA A 69 3.34 21.38 -8.25
N ASP A 70 2.83 21.14 -9.45
CA ASP A 70 1.87 22.02 -10.15
C ASP A 70 0.40 21.70 -9.82
N TYR A 71 0.15 20.63 -9.07
CA TYR A 71 -1.20 20.16 -8.81
C TYR A 71 -1.99 21.12 -7.90
N PRO A 72 -3.26 21.48 -8.20
CA PRO A 72 -3.99 22.55 -7.51
C PRO A 72 -4.15 22.41 -5.99
N TYR A 73 -4.18 21.19 -5.48
CA TYR A 73 -4.34 20.88 -4.05
C TYR A 73 -3.00 20.57 -3.35
N VAL A 74 -1.90 20.60 -4.08
CA VAL A 74 -0.54 20.51 -3.54
C VAL A 74 -0.03 21.93 -3.33
N HIS A 75 0.64 22.13 -2.20
CA HIS A 75 1.10 23.44 -1.80
C HIS A 75 2.61 23.54 -1.63
N ALA A 76 3.26 22.41 -1.32
CA ALA A 76 4.70 22.31 -1.31
C ALA A 76 5.12 20.86 -1.52
N VAL A 77 6.21 20.67 -2.26
CA VAL A 77 6.90 19.38 -2.40
C VAL A 77 8.33 19.63 -1.96
N SER A 78 8.81 18.87 -0.99
CA SER A 78 10.18 18.94 -0.50
C SER A 78 10.83 17.57 -0.62
N GLU A 79 11.91 17.48 -1.38
CA GLU A 79 12.74 16.27 -1.39
C GLU A 79 13.43 16.11 -0.04
N MET A 80 13.31 14.91 0.53
CA MET A 80 14.01 14.55 1.75
C MET A 80 15.31 13.84 1.39
N ASN A 81 16.39 14.18 2.10
CA ASN A 81 17.65 13.46 1.95
C ASN A 81 17.44 11.97 2.33
N PRO A 82 17.95 11.03 1.52
CA PRO A 82 17.75 9.57 1.70
C PRO A 82 18.32 9.03 3.02
N THR A 83 19.08 9.84 3.75
CA THR A 83 19.68 9.52 5.05
C THR A 83 18.66 9.44 6.19
N TYR A 84 17.43 9.93 6.03
CA TYR A 84 16.41 9.82 7.08
C TYR A 84 15.86 8.38 7.24
N ARG A 85 16.05 7.50 6.25
CA ARG A 85 15.64 6.09 6.28
C ARG A 85 16.73 5.08 5.89
N HIS A 86 18.01 5.44 5.97
CA HIS A 86 19.08 4.43 5.90
C HIS A 86 19.28 3.70 7.23
N ALA A 87 18.37 2.77 7.51
CA ALA A 87 18.70 1.53 8.20
C ALA A 87 17.84 0.41 7.59
N THR A 88 18.45 -0.36 6.68
CA THR A 88 18.07 -1.74 6.27
C THR A 88 17.07 -1.99 5.12
N THR A 89 16.77 -1.05 4.23
CA THR A 89 15.84 -1.34 3.10
C THR A 89 16.49 -1.11 1.71
N PRO A 90 16.71 -2.17 0.91
CA PRO A 90 17.03 -2.06 -0.51
C PRO A 90 15.82 -1.54 -1.30
N VAL A 91 16.09 -0.72 -2.32
CA VAL A 91 15.14 0.07 -3.11
C VAL A 91 14.29 -0.81 -4.05
N PRO A 92 12.94 -0.78 -3.98
CA PRO A 92 12.07 -1.21 -5.07
C PRO A 92 12.17 -0.20 -6.23
N GLY A 93 12.65 -0.64 -7.39
CA GLY A 93 12.87 0.20 -8.58
C GLY A 93 14.32 0.69 -8.72
N ASN A 94 14.76 0.98 -9.94
CA ASN A 94 16.11 1.53 -10.17
C ASN A 94 16.22 3.00 -9.72
N ALA A 95 15.10 3.66 -9.44
CA ALA A 95 15.01 5.04 -9.00
C ALA A 95 14.01 5.19 -7.86
N MET A 96 14.36 5.97 -6.83
CA MET A 96 13.48 6.32 -5.72
C MET A 96 13.76 7.74 -5.21
N ARG A 97 12.72 8.43 -4.74
CA ARG A 97 12.79 9.71 -4.03
C ARG A 97 11.82 9.76 -2.87
N ASP A 98 12.31 10.21 -1.71
CA ASP A 98 11.48 10.51 -0.56
C ASP A 98 11.02 11.97 -0.65
N LEU A 99 9.71 12.19 -0.51
CA LEU A 99 9.05 13.48 -0.64
C LEU A 99 8.24 13.77 0.62
N LEU A 100 8.39 14.97 1.17
CA LEU A 100 7.43 15.54 2.09
C LEU A 100 6.52 16.47 1.29
N VAL A 101 5.23 16.12 1.23
CA VAL A 101 4.24 16.85 0.44
C VAL A 101 3.23 17.50 1.36
N ASP A 102 3.11 18.83 1.26
CA ASP A 102 2.04 19.60 1.90
C ASP A 102 0.87 19.72 0.91
N HIS A 103 -0.31 19.28 1.31
CA HIS A 103 -1.50 19.30 0.47
C HIS A 103 -2.79 19.56 1.27
N ASP A 104 -3.90 19.76 0.57
CA ASP A 104 -5.22 19.93 1.17
C ASP A 104 -5.70 18.60 1.79
N GLY A 105 -5.89 18.59 3.11
CA GLY A 105 -6.33 17.40 3.83
C GLY A 105 -7.79 17.02 3.61
N ARG A 106 -8.60 17.93 3.05
CA ARG A 106 -10.03 17.69 2.75
C ARG A 106 -10.20 16.83 1.51
N LYS A 107 -9.19 16.79 0.65
CA LYS A 107 -9.22 16.00 -0.58
C LYS A 107 -8.93 14.52 -0.33
N GLN A 108 -8.07 14.20 0.63
CA GLN A 108 -7.77 12.80 0.95
C GLN A 108 -8.93 12.06 1.62
N ILE A 109 -9.08 10.78 1.28
CA ILE A 109 -10.08 9.87 1.85
C ILE A 109 -9.75 9.43 3.29
N THR A 110 -8.49 9.57 3.71
CA THR A 110 -7.97 9.16 5.02
C THR A 110 -8.87 9.55 6.17
N ASN A 111 -9.27 10.83 6.24
CA ASN A 111 -10.07 11.32 7.36
C ASN A 111 -11.47 10.68 7.40
N ALA A 112 -12.08 10.40 6.25
CA ALA A 112 -13.37 9.71 6.18
C ALA A 112 -13.31 8.28 6.73
N LEU A 113 -12.18 7.59 6.51
CA LEU A 113 -11.91 6.27 7.08
C LEU A 113 -11.61 6.37 8.59
N MET A 114 -10.67 7.23 9.00
CA MET A 114 -10.23 7.31 10.39
C MET A 114 -11.36 7.77 11.34
N SER A 115 -12.16 8.75 10.93
CA SER A 115 -13.34 9.22 11.69
C SER A 115 -14.40 8.14 11.91
N ARG A 116 -14.40 7.08 11.10
CA ARG A 116 -15.30 5.94 11.23
C ARG A 116 -14.72 4.77 12.01
N GLY A 117 -13.52 4.90 12.60
CA GLY A 117 -12.92 3.90 13.47
C GLY A 117 -12.05 2.87 12.73
N PHE A 118 -11.62 3.18 11.51
CA PHE A 118 -10.54 2.46 10.85
C PHE A 118 -9.19 3.07 11.26
N VAL A 119 -8.14 2.25 11.31
CA VAL A 119 -6.76 2.69 11.58
C VAL A 119 -5.84 2.07 10.55
N CYS A 120 -4.88 2.84 10.01
CA CYS A 120 -3.88 2.29 9.09
C CYS A 120 -3.00 1.26 9.81
N ALA A 121 -2.96 0.05 9.27
CA ALA A 121 -2.13 -1.05 9.76
C ALA A 121 -0.78 -1.15 9.03
N GLY A 122 -0.55 -0.31 8.02
CA GLY A 122 0.67 -0.25 7.21
C GLY A 122 0.71 0.99 6.32
N PRO A 123 1.76 1.17 5.52
CA PRO A 123 1.82 2.22 4.51
C PRO A 123 0.72 2.03 3.46
N ILE A 124 0.28 3.14 2.88
CA ILE A 124 -0.67 3.17 1.77
C ILE A 124 0.15 2.98 0.49
N ASP A 125 -0.19 1.97 -0.32
CA ASP A 125 0.45 1.72 -1.61
C ASP A 125 -0.44 2.33 -2.70
N ILE A 126 0.07 3.30 -3.46
CA ILE A 126 -0.67 3.95 -4.54
C ILE A 126 0.03 3.59 -5.85
N ARG A 127 -0.73 3.00 -6.76
CA ARG A 127 -0.25 2.53 -8.05
C ARG A 127 -1.41 2.32 -9.01
N ASP A 128 -1.15 2.39 -10.30
CA ASP A 128 -2.13 2.08 -11.34
C ASP A 128 -3.44 2.88 -11.18
N GLY A 129 -3.34 4.13 -10.71
CA GLY A 129 -4.49 4.99 -10.46
C GLY A 129 -5.38 4.57 -9.31
N ARG A 130 -4.90 3.76 -8.35
CA ARG A 130 -5.69 3.35 -7.17
C ARG A 130 -4.84 3.33 -5.91
N GLU A 131 -5.48 3.54 -4.77
CA GLU A 131 -4.84 3.40 -3.47
C GLU A 131 -5.18 2.05 -2.85
N PHE A 132 -4.19 1.37 -2.29
CA PHE A 132 -4.29 0.06 -1.66
C PHE A 132 -3.99 0.21 -0.17
N TRP A 133 -4.97 -0.15 0.63
CA TRP A 133 -4.98 0.10 2.07
C TRP A 133 -5.01 -1.19 2.86
N SER A 134 -4.27 -1.19 3.97
CA SER A 134 -4.37 -2.17 5.04
C SER A 134 -4.90 -1.47 6.28
N LEU A 135 -6.11 -1.81 6.71
CA LEU A 135 -6.83 -1.18 7.81
C LEU A 135 -7.07 -2.18 8.94
N ALA A 136 -7.05 -1.70 10.18
CA ALA A 136 -7.49 -2.43 11.35
C ALA A 136 -8.69 -1.71 11.99
N THR A 137 -9.62 -2.48 12.55
CA THR A 137 -10.79 -1.93 13.26
C THR A 137 -11.33 -2.91 14.30
N ASN A 138 -12.01 -2.41 15.32
CA ASN A 138 -12.72 -3.24 16.31
C ASN A 138 -14.20 -3.47 15.92
N HIS A 139 -14.59 -3.07 14.71
CA HIS A 139 -15.93 -3.28 14.19
C HIS A 139 -16.10 -4.69 13.62
N ASP A 140 -17.29 -5.24 13.77
CA ASP A 140 -17.69 -6.47 13.08
C ASP A 140 -17.81 -6.24 11.56
N ARG A 141 -17.93 -7.33 10.80
CA ARG A 141 -17.98 -7.30 9.33
C ARG A 141 -19.16 -6.50 8.77
N GLU A 142 -20.33 -6.55 9.41
CA GLU A 142 -21.53 -5.84 8.95
C GLU A 142 -21.37 -4.34 9.15
N THR A 143 -20.90 -3.94 10.33
CA THR A 143 -20.57 -2.55 10.68
C THR A 143 -19.48 -1.99 9.76
N VAL A 144 -18.45 -2.78 9.45
CA VAL A 144 -17.42 -2.42 8.47
C VAL A 144 -18.02 -2.11 7.11
N GLN A 145 -18.87 -3.01 6.58
CA GLN A 145 -19.46 -2.83 5.27
C GLN A 145 -20.36 -1.58 5.22
N SER A 146 -21.16 -1.34 6.27
CA SER A 146 -21.99 -0.14 6.39
C SER A 146 -21.15 1.13 6.36
N LYS A 147 -20.08 1.19 7.17
CA LYS A 147 -19.19 2.36 7.23
C LYS A 147 -18.45 2.60 5.92
N LEU A 148 -18.01 1.55 5.24
CA LEU A 148 -17.39 1.70 3.92
C LEU A 148 -18.39 2.20 2.87
N ASN A 149 -19.65 1.75 2.91
CA ASN A 149 -20.70 2.29 2.03
C ASN A 149 -20.93 3.79 2.27
N GLU A 150 -20.97 4.23 3.53
CA GLU A 150 -21.09 5.67 3.84
C GLU A 150 -19.91 6.48 3.28
N VAL A 151 -18.68 5.94 3.30
CA VAL A 151 -17.51 6.60 2.70
C VAL A 151 -17.63 6.64 1.17
N ARG A 152 -18.12 5.57 0.53
CA ARG A 152 -18.39 5.55 -0.92
C ARG A 152 -19.31 6.70 -1.30
N ASP A 153 -20.42 6.86 -0.57
CA ASP A 153 -21.42 7.90 -0.85
C ASP A 153 -20.92 9.32 -0.53
N GLU A 154 -20.21 9.50 0.59
CA GLU A 154 -19.70 10.81 1.02
C GLU A 154 -18.63 11.36 0.06
N ARG A 155 -17.77 10.47 -0.45
CA ARG A 155 -16.55 10.85 -1.20
C ARG A 155 -16.62 10.56 -2.70
N ASP A 156 -17.76 10.08 -3.20
CA ASP A 156 -17.91 9.57 -4.57
C ASP A 156 -16.80 8.56 -4.90
N ALA A 157 -16.55 7.65 -3.94
CA ALA A 157 -15.42 6.75 -3.97
C ALA A 157 -15.84 5.35 -4.42
N ASP A 158 -15.05 4.76 -5.31
CA ASP A 158 -15.10 3.35 -5.63
C ASP A 158 -14.19 2.58 -4.66
N ILE A 159 -14.78 1.82 -3.74
CA ILE A 159 -14.03 1.04 -2.74
C ILE A 159 -14.27 -0.45 -3.00
N ASN A 160 -13.20 -1.22 -3.15
CA ASN A 160 -13.25 -2.68 -3.32
C ASN A 160 -12.56 -3.37 -2.14
N VAL A 161 -13.31 -4.15 -1.37
CA VAL A 161 -12.74 -4.93 -0.26
C VAL A 161 -12.16 -6.22 -0.81
N ARG A 162 -10.84 -6.39 -0.68
CA ARG A 162 -10.11 -7.56 -1.16
C ARG A 162 -10.11 -8.69 -0.15
N LYS A 163 -9.87 -8.37 1.12
CA LYS A 163 -9.75 -9.37 2.18
C LYS A 163 -10.22 -8.82 3.51
N ILE A 164 -10.90 -9.66 4.29
CA ILE A 164 -11.26 -9.40 5.67
C ILE A 164 -10.79 -10.59 6.49
N THR A 165 -9.91 -10.36 7.47
CA THR A 165 -9.35 -11.39 8.35
C THR A 165 -9.60 -11.01 9.80
N ASN A 166 -10.13 -11.93 10.60
CA ASN A 166 -10.24 -11.72 12.05
C ASN A 166 -8.86 -11.89 12.67
N SER A 167 -8.37 -10.88 13.39
CA SER A 167 -7.07 -10.95 14.05
C SER A 167 -7.18 -11.75 15.35
N THR A 168 -6.87 -13.04 15.26
CA THR A 168 -6.39 -13.79 16.41
C THR A 168 -4.94 -13.40 16.64
N TRP A 169 -4.68 -12.25 17.29
CA TRP A 169 -3.42 -11.85 17.96
C TRP A 169 -2.08 -12.46 17.46
N GLN A 170 -1.86 -12.53 16.16
CA GLN A 170 -0.59 -12.90 15.56
C GLN A 170 -0.39 -12.02 14.34
N SER A 171 0.32 -10.90 14.53
CA SER A 171 1.29 -10.29 13.60
C SER A 171 1.43 -8.80 13.86
N GLY A 172 1.83 -8.43 15.08
CA GLY A 172 2.47 -7.13 15.34
C GLY A 172 3.99 -7.15 15.15
N ALA A 173 4.57 -8.33 14.85
CA ALA A 173 6.02 -8.54 14.74
C ALA A 173 6.47 -9.21 13.42
N ASN A 174 5.53 -9.55 12.52
CA ASN A 174 5.78 -10.30 11.28
C ASN A 174 5.28 -9.57 10.03
N ALA A 175 5.32 -8.23 10.00
CA ALA A 175 5.22 -7.54 8.72
C ALA A 175 6.42 -8.00 7.89
N LEU A 176 6.17 -8.86 6.90
CA LEU A 176 7.22 -9.33 6.01
C LEU A 176 7.81 -8.10 5.33
N PRO A 177 9.14 -7.97 5.22
CA PRO A 177 9.81 -6.80 4.68
C PRO A 177 9.67 -6.72 3.15
N THR A 178 8.42 -6.64 2.67
CA THR A 178 8.07 -6.60 1.24
C THR A 178 8.63 -5.37 0.54
N GLU A 179 8.90 -4.31 1.29
CA GLU A 179 9.61 -3.11 0.84
C GLU A 179 11.06 -3.36 0.43
N ARG A 180 11.64 -4.51 0.79
CA ARG A 180 12.99 -4.91 0.37
C ARG A 180 13.01 -5.68 -0.96
N LEU A 181 11.83 -5.99 -1.51
CA LEU A 181 11.71 -6.72 -2.77
C LEU A 181 11.87 -5.78 -3.96
N THR A 182 12.57 -6.22 -5.01
CA THR A 182 12.53 -5.48 -6.29
C THR A 182 11.12 -5.51 -6.88
N GLN A 183 10.77 -4.57 -7.75
CA GLN A 183 9.44 -4.54 -8.38
C GLN A 183 9.05 -5.89 -8.98
N ARG A 184 9.96 -6.54 -9.72
CA ARG A 184 9.68 -7.85 -10.31
C ARG A 184 9.51 -8.97 -9.27
N GLN A 185 10.28 -8.95 -8.19
CA GLN A 185 10.12 -9.92 -7.09
C GLN A 185 8.81 -9.69 -6.34
N LEU A 186 8.46 -8.43 -6.11
CA LEU A 186 7.24 -8.01 -5.43
C LEU A 186 6.01 -8.34 -6.26
N GLU A 187 6.03 -8.04 -7.56
CA GLU A 187 4.99 -8.36 -8.53
C GLU A 187 4.74 -9.88 -8.58
N VAL A 188 5.80 -10.67 -8.78
CA VAL A 188 5.74 -12.13 -8.80
C VAL A 188 5.22 -12.69 -7.47
N PHE A 189 5.74 -12.20 -6.34
CA PHE A 189 5.33 -12.65 -5.01
C PHE A 189 3.88 -12.29 -4.70
N ARG A 190 3.44 -11.08 -5.07
CA ARG A 190 2.06 -10.62 -4.88
C ARG A 190 1.09 -11.41 -5.72
N LEU A 191 1.37 -11.59 -7.02
CA LEU A 191 0.51 -12.39 -7.88
C LEU A 191 0.41 -13.83 -7.38
N ALA A 192 1.54 -14.45 -7.01
CA ALA A 192 1.52 -15.77 -6.43
C ALA A 192 0.68 -15.85 -5.15
N ARG A 193 0.78 -14.86 -4.26
CA ARG A 193 -0.05 -14.80 -3.05
C ARG A 193 -1.52 -14.60 -3.36
N ASP A 194 -1.84 -13.71 -4.29
CA ASP A 194 -3.22 -13.33 -4.59
C ASP A 194 -3.95 -14.45 -5.37
N GLU A 195 -3.23 -15.23 -6.19
CA GLU A 195 -3.71 -16.45 -6.87
C GLU A 195 -3.66 -17.72 -5.98
N GLY A 196 -3.35 -17.59 -4.69
CA GLY A 196 -3.36 -18.71 -3.74
C GLY A 196 -2.28 -19.78 -3.97
N TYR A 197 -1.13 -19.40 -4.55
CA TYR A 197 0.05 -20.27 -4.69
C TYR A 197 0.58 -20.80 -3.36
N TYR A 198 0.45 -19.99 -2.31
CA TYR A 198 0.91 -20.25 -0.96
C TYR A 198 -0.20 -20.84 -0.05
N ASP A 199 -1.43 -20.96 -0.56
CA ASP A 199 -2.54 -21.49 0.21
C ASP A 199 -2.49 -23.01 0.30
N TYR A 200 -3.23 -23.56 1.27
CA TYR A 200 -3.42 -25.00 1.40
C TYR A 200 -4.91 -25.33 1.53
N PRO A 201 -5.52 -26.00 0.53
CA PRO A 201 -4.91 -26.45 -0.73
C PRO A 201 -4.52 -25.27 -1.64
N LYS A 202 -3.53 -25.46 -2.52
CA LYS A 202 -3.11 -24.43 -3.48
C LYS A 202 -4.23 -24.16 -4.48
N GLU A 203 -4.55 -22.88 -4.68
CA GLU A 203 -5.54 -22.46 -5.67
C GLU A 203 -4.92 -22.25 -7.07
N ALA A 204 -3.64 -21.86 -7.12
CA ALA A 204 -2.86 -21.79 -8.37
C ALA A 204 -1.48 -22.49 -8.27
N SER A 205 -1.02 -23.00 -9.41
CA SER A 205 0.30 -23.59 -9.60
C SER A 205 1.32 -22.57 -10.10
N ALA A 206 2.61 -22.85 -9.87
CA ALA A 206 3.71 -22.05 -10.42
C ALA A 206 3.67 -21.96 -11.96
N ARG A 207 3.07 -22.95 -12.64
CA ARG A 207 2.94 -22.91 -14.09
C ARG A 207 1.90 -21.87 -14.53
N GLU A 208 0.73 -21.85 -13.88
CA GLU A 208 -0.35 -20.90 -14.18
C GLU A 208 0.10 -19.45 -13.95
N ILE A 209 0.79 -19.19 -12.84
CA ILE A 209 1.31 -17.85 -12.52
C ILE A 209 2.42 -17.44 -13.49
N ALA A 210 3.27 -18.38 -13.92
CA ALA A 210 4.31 -18.09 -14.91
C ALA A 210 3.73 -17.79 -16.30
N GLU A 211 2.66 -18.50 -16.68
CA GLU A 211 1.91 -18.25 -17.92
C GLU A 211 1.26 -16.87 -17.90
N GLU A 212 0.65 -16.47 -16.78
CA GLU A 212 0.05 -15.15 -16.61
C GLU A 212 1.06 -14.00 -16.69
N LEU A 213 2.27 -14.21 -16.16
CA LEU A 213 3.36 -13.23 -16.19
C LEU A 213 4.23 -13.28 -17.44
N GLU A 214 3.87 -14.11 -18.43
CA GLU A 214 4.63 -14.36 -19.67
C GLU A 214 6.12 -14.68 -19.44
N ILE A 215 6.43 -15.43 -18.38
CA ILE A 215 7.80 -15.85 -18.03
C ILE A 215 7.93 -17.37 -17.94
N SER A 216 9.17 -17.87 -17.94
CA SER A 216 9.41 -19.28 -17.66
C SER A 216 9.12 -19.61 -16.19
N THR A 217 8.66 -20.83 -15.92
CA THR A 217 8.48 -21.34 -14.55
C THR A 217 9.79 -21.29 -13.74
N SER A 218 10.94 -21.44 -14.40
CA SER A 218 12.26 -21.28 -13.76
C SER A 218 12.50 -19.83 -13.31
N THR A 219 12.16 -18.85 -14.15
CA THR A 219 12.27 -17.42 -13.84
C THR A 219 11.31 -17.05 -12.71
N LEU A 220 10.10 -17.60 -12.71
CA LEU A 220 9.14 -17.42 -11.61
C LEU A 220 9.74 -17.93 -10.29
N HIS A 221 10.24 -19.17 -10.26
CA HIS A 221 10.85 -19.75 -9.06
C HIS A 221 12.07 -18.95 -8.59
N GLU A 222 12.87 -18.41 -9.51
CA GLU A 222 14.00 -17.55 -9.13
C GLU A 222 13.53 -16.26 -8.45
N HIS A 223 12.49 -15.61 -8.98
CA HIS A 223 11.91 -14.42 -8.37
C HIS A 223 11.28 -14.71 -7.01
N LEU A 224 10.50 -15.80 -6.89
CA LEU A 224 9.90 -16.22 -5.63
C LEU A 224 10.97 -16.58 -4.60
N HIS A 225 12.00 -17.34 -4.98
CA HIS A 225 13.10 -17.71 -4.07
C HIS A 225 13.86 -16.48 -3.57
N LYS A 226 14.17 -15.53 -4.46
CA LYS A 226 14.80 -14.26 -4.07
C LYS A 226 13.90 -13.45 -3.14
N ALA A 227 12.60 -13.42 -3.43
CA ALA A 227 11.64 -12.73 -2.58
C ALA A 227 11.56 -13.38 -1.20
N GLU A 228 11.34 -14.69 -1.13
CA GLU A 228 11.27 -15.48 0.10
C GLU A 228 12.53 -15.35 0.96
N ALA A 229 13.73 -15.38 0.35
CA ALA A 229 14.99 -15.18 1.07
C ALA A 229 15.06 -13.82 1.77
N ILE A 230 14.57 -12.76 1.11
CA ILE A 230 14.50 -11.42 1.68
C ILE A 230 13.45 -11.38 2.80
N LEU A 231 12.29 -11.98 2.59
CA LEU A 231 11.17 -11.98 3.55
C LEU A 231 11.47 -12.81 4.80
N LEU A 232 12.27 -13.87 4.67
CA LEU A 232 12.71 -14.74 5.77
C LEU A 232 13.98 -14.24 6.46
N GLY A 233 14.53 -13.09 6.05
CA GLY A 233 15.72 -12.50 6.67
C GLY A 233 17.02 -13.26 6.39
N GLN A 234 17.12 -14.01 5.28
CA GLN A 234 18.27 -14.85 4.95
C GLN A 234 19.37 -14.12 4.14
N ASN A 235 19.30 -12.79 4.00
CA ASN A 235 20.21 -12.00 3.17
C ASN A 235 20.99 -10.89 3.91
N ASP A 236 21.28 -11.08 5.20
CA ASP A 236 22.33 -10.31 5.90
C ASP A 236 23.51 -11.25 6.20
N GLU A 237 24.34 -11.52 5.19
CA GLU A 237 25.77 -11.92 5.33
C GLU A 237 26.35 -12.27 3.94
N ARG A 238 26.98 -11.30 3.27
CA ARG A 238 28.33 -11.39 2.67
C ARG A 238 28.76 -10.10 1.96
#